data_AF-H9XB68-F1
#
_entry.id   AF-H9XB68-F1
#
_cell.length_a   1.000
_cell.length_b   1.000
_cell.length_c   1.000
_cell.angle_alpha   90.00
_cell.angle_beta   90.00
_cell.angle_gamma   90.00
#
_symmetry.space_group_name_H-M   'P 1'
#
loop_
_entity.id
_entity.type
_entity.pdbx_description
1 polymer ?
#
loop_
_entity_poly.entity_id
_entity_poly.type
_entity_poly.pdbx_seq_one_letter_code
_entity_poly.pdbx_strand_id
1 'polypeptide(L)'
;DSNSGNLASRGWPKNLSAYCVSKVALNAYTRVLAKELANRPEGQNFYVNSMAPGYVKTDLNRNSGILTPEQGADTVVWLALLPPGGPTGQFFYQRKYLAF
;
A
#
# COMPACT_ATOMS: atom_id res chain seq x y z
N ASP A 1 -7.40 -2.99 24.87
CA ASP A 1 -8.55 -2.06 24.93
C ASP A 1 -9.86 -2.80 24.97
N SER A 2 -10.66 -2.54 26.00
CA SER A 2 -11.97 -3.13 26.32
C SER A 2 -13.11 -2.73 25.35
N ASN A 3 -12.81 -2.09 24.22
CA ASN A 3 -13.80 -1.54 23.28
C ASN A 3 -13.87 -2.24 21.91
N SER A 4 -13.13 -3.33 21.71
CA SER A 4 -13.13 -4.09 20.44
C SER A 4 -14.52 -4.65 20.08
N GLY A 5 -15.39 -4.90 21.07
CA GLY A 5 -16.78 -5.34 20.85
C GLY A 5 -17.69 -4.28 20.20
N ASN A 6 -17.42 -2.99 20.40
CA ASN A 6 -18.23 -1.88 19.87
C ASN A 6 -17.89 -1.52 18.41
N LEU A 7 -16.64 -1.75 17.99
CA LEU A 7 -16.19 -1.41 16.64
C LEU A 7 -16.83 -2.30 15.57
N ALA A 8 -16.91 -3.61 15.85
CA ALA A 8 -17.43 -4.59 14.92
C ALA A 8 -18.91 -4.37 14.58
N SER A 9 -19.73 -4.06 15.58
CA SER A 9 -21.16 -3.80 15.40
C SER A 9 -21.43 -2.54 14.57
N ARG A 10 -20.45 -1.65 14.47
CA ARG A 10 -20.48 -0.43 13.65
C ARG A 10 -19.80 -0.60 12.28
N GLY A 11 -19.47 -1.84 11.90
CA GLY A 11 -18.87 -2.17 10.61
C GLY A 11 -17.36 -1.96 10.51
N TRP A 12 -16.68 -1.61 11.61
CA TRP A 12 -15.23 -1.45 11.61
C TRP A 12 -14.51 -2.81 11.69
N PRO A 13 -13.28 -2.92 11.15
CA PRO A 13 -12.48 -4.14 11.29
C PRO A 13 -12.25 -4.49 12.76
N LYS A 14 -12.46 -5.76 13.12
CA LYS A 14 -12.35 -6.25 14.50
C LYS A 14 -10.93 -6.16 15.06
N ASN A 15 -9.94 -6.49 14.23
CA ASN A 15 -8.54 -6.51 14.58
C ASN A 15 -7.82 -5.40 13.82
N LEU A 16 -6.89 -4.71 14.49
CA LEU A 16 -6.06 -3.68 13.87
C LEU A 16 -6.88 -2.59 13.15
N SER A 17 -8.06 -2.24 13.67
CA SER A 17 -9.02 -1.34 13.02
C SER A 17 -8.38 -0.06 12.49
N ALA A 18 -7.66 0.67 13.36
CA ALA A 18 -6.98 1.90 12.99
C ALA A 18 -5.93 1.69 11.89
N TYR A 19 -5.16 0.59 11.94
CA TYR A 19 -4.20 0.24 10.90
C TYR A 19 -4.90 -0.04 9.57
N CYS A 20 -5.95 -0.88 9.56
CA CYS A 20 -6.72 -1.18 8.35
C CYS A 20 -7.28 0.10 7.71
N VAL A 21 -7.92 0.97 8.52
CA VAL A 21 -8.47 2.24 8.03
C VAL A 21 -7.37 3.16 7.50
N SER A 22 -6.22 3.24 8.18
CA SER A 22 -5.09 4.06 7.70
C SER A 22 -4.55 3.57 6.34
N LYS A 23 -4.55 2.25 6.09
CA LYS A 23 -4.09 1.69 4.82
C LYS A 23 -5.11 1.83 3.71
N VAL A 24 -6.41 1.80 4.02
CA VAL A 24 -7.47 2.20 3.07
C VAL A 24 -7.31 3.67 2.66
N ALA A 25 -7.12 4.56 3.64
CA ALA A 25 -6.90 5.98 3.39
C ALA A 25 -5.63 6.22 2.55
N LEU A 26 -4.54 5.51 2.84
CA LEU A 26 -3.29 5.57 2.05
C LEU A 26 -3.54 5.18 0.58
N ASN A 27 -4.22 4.06 0.34
CA ASN A 27 -4.52 3.60 -1.03
C ASN A 27 -5.42 4.61 -1.79
N ALA A 28 -6.41 5.21 -1.11
CA ALA A 28 -7.23 6.26 -1.69
C ALA A 28 -6.39 7.51 -2.02
N TYR A 29 -5.54 7.94 -1.09
CA TYR A 29 -4.67 9.10 -1.26
C TYR A 29 -3.67 8.91 -2.41
N THR A 30 -3.12 7.70 -2.59
CA THR A 30 -2.29 7.36 -3.76
C THR A 30 -3.00 7.69 -5.07
N ARG A 31 -4.29 7.39 -5.23
CA ARG A 31 -5.05 7.71 -6.45
C ARG A 31 -5.26 9.21 -6.63
N VAL A 32 -5.58 9.91 -5.54
CA VAL A 32 -5.79 11.36 -5.56
C VAL A 32 -4.49 12.05 -5.98
N LEU A 33 -3.39 11.71 -5.33
CA LEU A 33 -2.07 12.27 -5.62
C LEU A 33 -1.60 11.93 -7.04
N ALA A 34 -1.85 10.71 -7.52
CA ALA A 34 -1.55 10.34 -8.90
C ALA A 34 -2.29 11.22 -9.92
N LYS A 35 -3.56 11.56 -9.66
CA LYS A 35 -4.35 12.46 -10.52
C LYS A 35 -3.88 13.90 -10.44
N GLU A 36 -3.59 14.39 -9.24
CA GLU A 36 -3.08 15.76 -9.03
C GLU A 36 -1.76 16.00 -9.79
N LEU A 37 -0.90 14.97 -9.83
CA LEU A 37 0.40 15.04 -10.50
C LEU A 37 0.35 14.65 -12.00
N ALA A 38 -0.81 14.27 -12.54
CA ALA A 38 -0.93 13.78 -13.91
C ALA A 38 -0.69 14.88 -14.98
N ASN A 39 -0.97 16.14 -14.64
CA ASN A 39 -0.93 17.27 -15.59
C ASN A 39 0.40 18.03 -15.56
N ARG A 40 1.48 17.41 -15.06
CA ARG A 40 2.80 18.06 -15.04
C ARG A 40 3.38 18.17 -16.45
N PRO A 41 4.28 19.14 -16.70
CA PRO A 41 4.94 19.26 -18.00
C PRO A 41 5.68 17.99 -18.41
N GLU A 42 5.82 17.82 -19.71
CA GLU A 42 6.61 16.72 -20.28
C GLU A 42 8.02 16.67 -19.67
N GLY A 43 8.47 15.47 -19.32
CA GLY A 43 9.74 15.26 -18.60
C GLY A 43 9.68 15.44 -17.08
N GLN A 44 8.53 15.82 -16.49
CA GLN A 44 8.35 15.98 -15.03
C GLN A 44 7.26 15.06 -14.45
N ASN A 45 7.02 13.91 -15.08
CA ASN A 45 5.99 12.97 -14.67
C ASN A 45 6.33 12.28 -13.34
N PHE A 46 5.35 12.21 -12.44
CA PHE A 46 5.42 11.35 -11.25
C PHE A 46 4.54 10.11 -11.44
N TYR A 47 5.08 8.95 -11.08
CA TYR A 47 4.35 7.69 -11.04
C TYR A 47 4.10 7.32 -9.58
N VAL A 48 2.86 7.46 -9.13
CA VAL A 48 2.49 7.30 -7.73
C VAL A 48 1.68 6.03 -7.58
N ASN A 49 2.22 5.02 -6.91
CA ASN A 49 1.53 3.75 -6.68
C ASN A 49 1.61 3.35 -5.20
N SER A 50 0.74 2.44 -4.81
CA SER A 50 0.76 1.79 -3.49
C SER A 50 0.99 0.29 -3.67
N MET A 51 1.49 -0.36 -2.63
CA MET A 51 1.73 -1.79 -2.67
C MET A 51 1.62 -2.43 -1.28
N ALA A 52 1.39 -3.75 -1.26
CA ALA A 52 1.49 -4.56 -0.05
C ALA A 52 2.76 -5.43 -0.12
N PRO A 53 3.64 -5.40 0.89
CA PRO A 53 4.87 -6.20 0.93
C PRO A 53 4.63 -7.67 1.32
N GLY A 54 3.38 -8.04 1.63
CA GLY A 54 3.06 -9.35 2.21
C GLY A 54 3.39 -9.44 3.70
N TYR A 55 3.50 -10.67 4.21
CA TYR A 55 3.73 -10.93 5.62
C TYR A 55 5.23 -11.14 5.91
N VAL A 56 5.90 -10.03 6.24
CA VAL A 56 7.37 -9.92 6.33
C VAL A 56 7.85 -10.03 7.77
N LYS A 57 8.95 -10.75 8.00
CA LYS A 57 9.66 -10.84 9.29
C LYS A 57 10.33 -9.51 9.64
N THR A 58 9.63 -8.66 10.38
CA THR A 58 10.11 -7.37 10.89
C THR A 58 9.66 -7.16 12.33
N ASP A 59 10.20 -6.16 13.02
CA ASP A 59 9.79 -5.82 14.38
C ASP A 59 8.30 -5.47 14.49
N LEU A 60 7.69 -4.90 13.43
CA LEU A 60 6.24 -4.64 13.37
C LEU A 60 5.43 -5.94 13.55
N ASN A 61 5.93 -7.04 13.00
CA ASN A 61 5.33 -8.37 13.12
C ASN A 61 6.03 -9.20 14.20
N ARG A 62 6.80 -8.60 15.12
CA ARG A 62 7.60 -9.30 16.15
C ARG A 62 8.48 -10.40 15.56
N ASN A 63 9.11 -10.11 14.42
CA ASN A 63 9.94 -11.03 13.64
C ASN A 63 9.24 -12.33 13.19
N SER A 64 7.90 -12.34 13.20
CA SER A 64 7.09 -13.37 12.55
C SER A 64 6.74 -12.98 11.11
N GLY A 65 6.51 -13.96 10.25
CA GLY A 65 6.34 -13.72 8.82
C GLY A 65 6.74 -14.93 7.99
N ILE A 66 6.25 -15.02 6.76
CA ILE A 66 6.68 -16.04 5.78
C ILE A 66 7.74 -15.51 4.81
N LEU A 67 7.90 -14.18 4.73
CA LEU A 67 8.86 -13.51 3.86
C LEU A 67 10.01 -12.88 4.64
N THR A 68 11.20 -12.84 4.06
CA THR A 68 12.32 -12.00 4.54
C THR A 68 12.10 -10.52 4.14
N PRO A 69 12.79 -9.57 4.79
CA PRO A 69 12.77 -8.15 4.39
C PRO A 69 13.07 -7.94 2.90
N GLU A 70 14.05 -8.66 2.35
CA GLU A 70 14.46 -8.57 0.94
C GLU A 70 13.32 -9.03 0.01
N GLN A 71 12.64 -10.13 0.36
CA GLN A 71 11.48 -10.62 -0.39
C GLN A 71 10.29 -9.64 -0.30
N GLY A 72 10.08 -9.00 0.85
CA GLY A 72 9.04 -7.98 1.02
C GLY A 72 9.33 -6.68 0.25
N ALA A 73 10.61 -6.32 0.08
CA ALA A 73 11.04 -5.12 -0.63
C ALA A 73 10.90 -5.25 -2.16
N ASP A 74 10.78 -6.46 -2.68
CA ASP A 74 10.77 -6.77 -4.12
C ASP A 74 9.84 -5.85 -4.94
N THR A 75 8.57 -5.72 -4.52
CA THR A 75 7.57 -4.97 -5.31
C THR A 75 7.76 -3.45 -5.19
N VAL A 76 8.21 -2.93 -4.04
CA VAL A 76 8.44 -1.49 -3.88
C VAL A 76 9.69 -1.05 -4.65
N VAL A 77 10.76 -1.86 -4.62
CA VAL A 77 11.97 -1.61 -5.42
C VAL A 77 11.66 -1.67 -6.90
N TRP A 78 10.88 -2.68 -7.33
CA TRP A 78 10.43 -2.77 -8.72
C TRP A 78 9.66 -1.52 -9.16
N LEU A 79 8.66 -1.06 -8.39
CA LEU A 79 7.90 0.15 -8.70
C LEU A 79 8.77 1.41 -8.77
N ALA A 80 9.73 1.56 -7.84
CA ALA A 80 10.61 2.72 -7.77
C ALA A 80 11.57 2.83 -8.96
N LEU A 81 11.87 1.70 -9.62
CA LEU A 81 12.84 1.61 -10.71
C LEU A 81 12.20 1.45 -12.09
N LEU A 82 10.86 1.51 -12.19
CA LEU A 82 10.20 1.43 -13.50
C LEU A 82 10.60 2.60 -14.41
N PRO A 83 10.77 2.35 -15.72
CA PRO A 83 11.00 3.42 -16.66
C PRO A 83 9.78 4.37 -16.73
N PRO A 84 9.97 5.60 -17.25
CA PRO A 84 8.85 6.45 -17.64
C PRO A 84 7.86 5.71 -18.53
N GLY A 85 6.56 6.01 -18.38
CA GLY A 85 5.46 5.28 -19.02
C GLY A 85 4.88 4.15 -18.18
N GLY A 86 5.40 3.94 -16.96
CA GLY A 86 4.89 2.98 -16.00
C GLY A 86 3.48 3.29 -15.45
N PRO A 87 2.92 2.40 -14.63
CA PRO A 87 1.62 2.59 -14.01
C PRO A 87 1.64 3.77 -13.03
N THR A 88 0.49 4.41 -12.84
CA THR A 88 0.27 5.41 -11.79
C THR A 88 -1.15 5.28 -11.25
N GLY A 89 -1.34 5.59 -9.97
CA GLY A 89 -2.60 5.49 -9.24
C GLY A 89 -3.06 4.07 -8.93
N GLN A 90 -2.18 3.07 -9.02
CA GLN A 90 -2.54 1.65 -8.87
C GLN A 90 -2.08 1.06 -7.52
N PHE A 91 -2.61 -0.12 -7.20
CA PHE A 91 -2.22 -0.94 -6.05
C PHE A 91 -1.62 -2.28 -6.50
N PHE A 92 -0.52 -2.70 -5.87
CA PHE A 92 0.22 -3.89 -6.26
C PHE A 92 0.47 -4.87 -5.12
N TYR A 93 0.53 -6.16 -5.46
CA TYR A 93 1.01 -7.23 -4.58
C TYR A 93 1.81 -8.23 -5.41
N GLN A 94 3.04 -8.55 -4.98
CA GLN A 94 3.94 -9.46 -5.71
C GLN A 94 4.08 -9.10 -7.20
N ARG A 95 4.34 -7.81 -7.48
CA ARG A 95 4.42 -7.21 -8.83
C ARG A 95 3.17 -7.41 -9.70
N LYS A 96 2.05 -7.84 -9.13
CA LYS A 96 0.77 -7.96 -9.83
C LYS A 96 -0.14 -6.81 -9.46
N TYR A 97 -0.77 -6.24 -10.47
CA TYR A 97 -1.85 -5.29 -10.27
C TYR A 97 -3.00 -5.96 -9.52
N LEU A 98 -3.49 -5.29 -8.48
CA LEU A 98 -4.72 -5.67 -7.80
C LEU A 98 -5.76 -4.57 -8.01
N ALA A 99 -6.86 -4.95 -8.65
CA ALA A 99 -8.01 -4.07 -8.82
C ALA A 99 -8.64 -3.78 -7.45
N PHE A 100 -8.97 -2.52 -7.24
CA PHE A 100 -9.68 -2.04 -6.05
C PHE A 100 -10.60 -0.87 -6.39
#